data_AF-X1FBR1-F1
#
_entry.id   AF-X1FBR1-F1
#
_cell.length_a   1.000
_cell.length_b   1.000
_cell.length_c   1.000
_cell.angle_alpha   90.00
_cell.angle_beta   90.00
_cell.angle_gamma   90.00
#
_symmetry.space_group_name_H-M   'P 1'
#
loop_
_entity.id
_entity.type
_entity.pdbx_description
1 polymer ?
#
loop_
_entity_poly.entity_id
_entity_poly.type
_entity_poly.pdbx_seq_one_letter_code
_entity_poly.pdbx_strand_id
1 'polypeptide(L)'
;LYYLKIKSLEHPARGGEDQFYTLRLYEETEKPSAEFIYPVDGQPIPPGTITLKVAADDTISGISHVQFFWHSPDWQNSEWIVLGEDWDGRDGWNYVFSGEEIPDGFFARAYDWAGNTTGTGVWNFKSPIIYIPVINAGQ
;
A
#
# COMPACT_ATOMS: atom_id res chain seq x y z
N LEU A 1 -11.08 -14.15 28.98
CA LEU A 1 -10.81 -13.10 30.00
C LEU A 1 -9.36 -12.69 29.85
N TYR A 2 -9.11 -11.45 29.46
CA TYR A 2 -7.76 -10.93 29.22
C TYR A 2 -7.37 -9.97 30.35
N TYR A 3 -6.12 -10.03 30.78
CA TYR A 3 -5.54 -9.11 31.76
C TYR A 3 -4.28 -8.51 31.16
N LEU A 4 -4.21 -7.17 31.13
CA LEU A 4 -3.03 -6.44 30.65
C LEU A 4 -2.40 -5.69 31.81
N LYS A 5 -1.06 -5.74 31.89
CA LYS A 5 -0.26 -4.94 32.82
C LYS A 5 0.79 -4.16 32.03
N ILE A 6 0.59 -2.86 31.91
CA ILE A 6 1.57 -1.95 31.31
C ILE A 6 2.42 -1.37 32.44
N LYS A 7 3.74 -1.43 32.28
CA LYS A 7 4.71 -0.85 33.21
C LYS A 7 5.85 -0.25 32.40
N SER A 8 6.19 1.02 32.68
CA SER A 8 7.41 1.64 32.17
C SER A 8 8.62 0.79 32.60
N LEU A 9 9.59 0.62 31.69
CA LEU A 9 10.83 -0.11 31.96
C LEU A 9 11.56 0.45 33.19
N GLU A 10 11.51 1.77 33.37
CA GLU A 10 12.19 2.48 34.45
C GLU A 10 11.31 2.68 35.70
N HIS A 11 10.12 2.07 35.77
CA HIS A 11 9.26 2.28 36.94
C HIS A 11 9.87 1.66 38.22
N PRO A 12 9.94 2.41 39.34
CA PRO A 12 9.24 3.68 39.59
C PRO A 12 10.06 4.96 39.34
N ALA A 13 11.30 4.87 38.87
CA ALA A 13 12.21 6.01 38.70
C ALA A 13 11.75 7.03 37.65
N ARG A 14 10.93 6.61 36.66
CA ARG A 14 10.19 7.51 35.75
C ARG A 14 8.69 7.20 35.73
N GLY A 15 7.90 8.28 35.73
CA GLY A 15 6.44 8.32 35.69
C GLY A 15 5.96 9.76 35.94
N GLY A 16 4.71 10.07 35.62
CA GLY A 16 4.08 11.38 35.90
C GLY A 16 2.67 11.46 35.34
N GLU A 17 1.87 12.42 35.79
CA GLU A 17 0.47 12.59 35.33
C GLU A 17 0.36 12.84 33.82
N ASP A 18 1.40 13.41 33.21
CA ASP A 18 1.48 13.66 31.77
C ASP A 18 2.04 12.48 30.95
N GLN A 19 2.40 11.37 31.61
CA GLN A 19 2.97 10.18 30.98
C GLN A 19 1.93 9.05 31.00
N PHE A 20 0.91 9.19 30.15
CA PHE A 20 -0.16 8.22 30.02
C PHE A 20 -0.03 7.36 28.76
N TYR A 21 -0.67 6.20 28.79
CA TYR A 21 -0.91 5.36 27.62
C TYR A 21 -2.40 5.28 27.39
N THR A 22 -2.81 5.30 26.13
CA THR A 22 -4.21 5.03 25.75
C THR A 22 -4.30 3.60 25.27
N LEU A 23 -5.07 2.79 25.98
CA LEU A 23 -5.50 1.48 25.49
C LEU A 23 -6.84 1.65 24.79
N ARG A 24 -6.94 1.15 23.55
CA ARG A 24 -8.21 1.01 22.85
C ARG A 24 -8.40 -0.45 22.51
N LEU A 25 -9.62 -0.94 22.73
CA LEU A 25 -10.03 -2.28 22.33
C LEU A 25 -11.12 -2.09 21.28
N TYR A 26 -10.89 -2.67 20.10
CA TYR A 26 -11.86 -2.67 19.02
C TYR A 26 -12.42 -4.09 18.90
N GLU A 27 -13.74 -4.21 18.96
CA GLU A 27 -14.46 -5.37 18.44
C GLU A 27 -15.18 -4.87 17.20
N GLU A 28 -14.49 -4.98 16.07
CA GLU A 28 -14.95 -4.45 14.80
C GLU A 28 -14.67 -5.48 13.71
N THR A 29 -15.67 -5.69 12.86
CA THR A 29 -15.59 -6.61 11.71
C THR A 29 -15.83 -5.90 10.38
N GLU A 30 -16.05 -4.59 10.40
CA GLU A 30 -16.20 -3.80 9.17
C GLU A 30 -14.82 -3.66 8.51
N LYS A 31 -14.78 -3.76 7.18
CA LYS A 31 -13.52 -3.67 6.46
C LYS A 31 -13.25 -2.23 6.05
N PRO A 32 -11.98 -1.79 6.03
CA PRO A 32 -11.64 -0.51 5.44
C PRO A 32 -12.00 -0.48 3.95
N SER A 33 -12.09 0.72 3.38
CA SER A 33 -12.12 0.93 1.94
C SER A 33 -10.72 1.23 1.40
N ALA A 34 -10.43 0.87 0.15
CA ALA A 34 -9.18 1.21 -0.51
C ALA A 34 -9.34 1.33 -2.04
N GLU A 35 -8.71 2.34 -2.63
CA GLU A 35 -8.69 2.58 -4.09
C GLU A 35 -7.35 3.19 -4.52
N PHE A 36 -6.80 2.71 -5.64
CA PHE A 36 -5.66 3.38 -6.27
C PHE A 36 -6.07 4.73 -6.85
N ILE A 37 -5.40 5.79 -6.41
CA ILE A 37 -5.45 7.11 -7.05
C ILE A 37 -4.51 7.14 -8.26
N TYR A 38 -3.33 6.52 -8.11
CA TYR A 38 -2.33 6.43 -9.18
C TYR A 38 -1.37 5.24 -8.93
N PRO A 39 -0.99 4.47 -9.95
CA PRO A 39 -1.43 4.55 -11.35
C PRO A 39 -2.90 4.15 -11.53
N VAL A 40 -3.41 4.35 -12.75
CA VAL A 40 -4.79 4.05 -13.13
C VAL A 40 -4.78 2.99 -14.22
N ASP A 41 -5.72 2.04 -14.13
CA ASP A 41 -5.90 0.97 -15.11
C ASP A 41 -5.90 1.46 -16.55
N GLY A 42 -5.16 0.76 -17.41
CA GLY A 42 -5.14 1.05 -18.84
C GLY A 42 -4.49 2.38 -19.21
N GLN A 43 -3.95 3.14 -18.26
CA GLN A 43 -3.23 4.39 -18.53
C GLN A 43 -1.73 4.15 -18.67
N PRO A 44 -1.02 5.03 -19.39
CA PRO A 44 0.43 4.97 -19.43
C PRO A 44 1.06 5.26 -18.07
N ILE A 45 2.12 4.53 -17.74
CA ILE A 45 2.99 4.79 -16.60
C ILE A 45 4.36 5.29 -17.06
N PRO A 46 5.03 6.19 -16.31
CA PRO A 46 6.36 6.66 -16.65
C PRO A 46 7.38 5.52 -16.56
N PRO A 47 8.41 5.51 -17.43
CA PRO A 47 9.52 4.58 -17.27
C PRO A 47 10.33 4.93 -16.01
N GLY A 48 10.81 3.91 -15.31
CA GLY A 48 11.67 4.07 -14.13
C GLY A 48 10.88 4.27 -12.84
N THR A 49 10.99 5.45 -12.23
CA THR A 49 10.42 5.72 -10.90
C THR A 49 8.97 6.20 -10.99
N ILE A 50 8.10 5.62 -10.17
CA ILE A 50 6.69 5.97 -10.04
C ILE A 50 6.29 6.03 -8.56
N THR A 51 5.47 7.00 -8.19
CA THR A 51 4.88 7.08 -6.84
C THR A 51 3.48 6.50 -6.87
N LEU A 52 3.30 5.33 -6.26
CA LEU A 52 2.01 4.71 -6.00
C LEU A 52 1.24 5.54 -4.98
N LYS A 53 -0.06 5.76 -5.21
CA LYS A 53 -0.94 6.54 -4.35
C LYS A 53 -2.26 5.82 -4.15
N VAL A 54 -2.66 5.64 -2.89
CA VAL A 54 -3.88 4.94 -2.50
C VAL A 54 -4.72 5.84 -1.61
N ALA A 55 -6.01 5.91 -1.88
CA ALA A 55 -7.00 6.36 -0.92
C ALA A 55 -7.39 5.16 -0.06
N ALA A 56 -7.33 5.28 1.25
CA ALA A 56 -7.87 4.29 2.17
C ALA A 56 -8.58 5.01 3.33
N ASP A 57 -9.73 4.47 3.72
CA ASP A 57 -10.57 5.06 4.76
C ASP A 57 -11.22 3.97 5.59
N ASP A 58 -11.28 4.22 6.89
CA ASP A 58 -12.07 3.47 7.84
C ASP A 58 -12.64 4.44 8.88
N THR A 59 -13.95 4.39 9.10
CA THR A 59 -14.65 5.40 9.92
C THR A 59 -14.73 5.03 11.40
N ILE A 60 -14.35 3.81 11.78
CA ILE A 60 -14.54 3.27 13.13
C ILE A 60 -13.22 3.23 13.88
N SER A 61 -12.24 2.45 13.39
CA SER A 61 -10.93 2.31 14.01
C SER A 61 -9.83 3.10 13.28
N GLY A 62 -10.07 3.47 12.03
CA GLY A 62 -9.12 4.17 11.17
C GLY A 62 -8.10 3.22 10.55
N ILE A 63 -7.35 3.74 9.57
CA ILE A 63 -6.32 2.95 8.89
C ILE A 63 -5.05 2.88 9.75
N SER A 64 -4.49 1.68 9.87
CA SER A 64 -3.22 1.39 10.52
C SER A 64 -2.04 1.60 9.56
N HIS A 65 -2.08 0.94 8.41
CA HIS A 65 -1.04 1.01 7.38
C HIS A 65 -1.56 0.50 6.04
N VAL A 66 -0.81 0.80 4.97
CA VAL A 66 -1.04 0.25 3.63
C VAL A 66 0.22 -0.47 3.16
N GLN A 67 0.08 -1.74 2.76
CA GLN A 67 1.15 -2.54 2.18
C GLN A 67 1.05 -2.54 0.66
N PHE A 68 2.18 -2.34 -0.02
CA PHE A 68 2.27 -2.22 -1.48
C PHE A 68 3.01 -3.40 -2.09
N PHE A 69 2.58 -3.75 -3.31
CA PHE A 69 3.10 -4.88 -4.07
C PHE A 69 3.18 -4.52 -5.55
N TRP A 70 4.07 -5.19 -6.27
CA TRP A 70 4.13 -5.15 -7.73
C TRP A 70 4.12 -6.55 -8.32
N HIS A 71 3.76 -6.61 -9.60
CA HIS A 71 3.78 -7.83 -10.40
C HIS A 71 4.45 -7.57 -11.76
N SER A 72 5.25 -8.52 -12.21
CA SER A 72 5.88 -8.49 -13.54
C SER A 72 4.84 -8.78 -14.64
N PRO A 73 5.16 -8.57 -15.92
CA PRO A 73 4.29 -8.99 -17.03
C PRO A 73 4.09 -10.51 -17.13
N ASP A 74 4.91 -11.34 -16.46
CA ASP A 74 4.78 -12.79 -16.48
C ASP A 74 3.79 -13.29 -15.40
N TRP A 75 2.50 -13.06 -15.66
CA TRP A 75 1.38 -13.48 -14.79
C TRP A 75 1.28 -14.97 -14.51
N GLN A 76 1.93 -15.82 -15.32
CA GLN A 76 1.84 -17.28 -15.17
C GLN A 76 2.92 -17.82 -14.25
N ASN A 77 4.11 -17.21 -14.25
CA ASN A 77 5.27 -17.74 -13.52
C ASN A 77 5.82 -16.80 -12.44
N SER A 78 5.32 -15.56 -12.34
CA SER A 78 5.73 -14.63 -11.28
C SER A 78 4.68 -14.57 -10.16
N GLU A 79 5.15 -14.23 -8.97
CA GLU A 79 4.31 -13.92 -7.82
C GLU A 79 4.24 -12.41 -7.57
N TRP A 80 3.26 -11.97 -6.78
CA TRP A 80 3.25 -10.62 -6.25
C TRP A 80 4.43 -10.40 -5.30
N ILE A 81 5.23 -9.37 -5.57
CA ILE A 81 6.41 -9.04 -4.76
C ILE A 81 6.07 -7.88 -3.84
N VAL A 82 6.33 -8.07 -2.54
CA VAL A 82 6.15 -7.02 -1.53
C VAL A 82 7.15 -5.91 -1.76
N LEU A 83 6.66 -4.68 -1.83
CA LEU A 83 7.47 -3.47 -1.92
C LEU A 83 7.78 -2.89 -0.55
N GLY A 84 6.76 -2.80 0.30
CA GLY A 84 6.87 -2.27 1.64
C GLY A 84 5.54 -1.73 2.14
N GLU A 85 5.60 -0.99 3.25
CA GLU A 85 4.43 -0.52 3.98
C GLU A 85 4.57 0.97 4.28
N ASP A 86 3.45 1.67 4.23
CA ASP A 86 3.31 3.03 4.71
C ASP A 86 2.48 3.02 6.00
N TRP A 87 3.06 3.56 7.07
CA TRP A 87 2.48 3.63 8.42
C TRP A 87 2.09 5.06 8.83
N ASP A 88 2.24 6.04 7.93
CA ASP A 88 1.94 7.44 8.21
C ASP A 88 0.94 8.03 7.20
N GLY A 89 -0.35 7.83 7.44
CA GLY A 89 -1.39 8.37 6.54
C GLY A 89 -1.51 9.90 6.48
N ARG A 90 -0.69 10.68 7.18
CA ARG A 90 -0.80 12.16 7.23
C ARG A 90 -0.41 12.85 5.93
N ASP A 91 0.44 12.24 5.11
CA ASP A 91 0.82 12.72 3.77
C ASP A 91 0.17 11.89 2.64
N GLY A 92 -0.84 11.09 3.00
CA GLY A 92 -1.52 10.13 2.13
C GLY A 92 -0.82 8.78 2.12
N TRP A 93 -1.46 7.75 1.57
CA TRP A 93 -0.86 6.41 1.50
C TRP A 93 -0.06 6.28 0.22
N ASN A 94 1.27 6.31 0.33
CA ASN A 94 2.15 6.39 -0.82
C ASN A 94 3.31 5.38 -0.77
N TYR A 95 3.79 4.96 -1.93
CA TYR A 95 5.03 4.20 -2.04
C TYR A 95 5.79 4.56 -3.32
N VAL A 96 7.10 4.75 -3.23
CA VAL A 96 7.94 5.03 -4.41
C VAL A 96 8.51 3.73 -4.96
N PHE A 97 7.98 3.29 -6.10
CA PHE A 97 8.52 2.16 -6.84
C PHE A 97 9.63 2.63 -7.78
N SER A 98 10.78 1.95 -7.70
CA SER A 98 11.87 2.08 -8.67
C SER A 98 12.35 0.68 -9.05
N GLY A 99 11.97 0.22 -10.25
CA GLY A 99 12.37 -1.06 -10.79
C GLY A 99 13.05 -0.89 -12.15
N GLU A 100 13.92 -1.85 -12.49
CA GLU A 100 14.48 -1.96 -13.84
C GLU A 100 13.47 -2.55 -14.84
N GLU A 101 12.55 -3.39 -14.32
CA GLU A 101 11.46 -3.97 -15.09
C GLU A 101 10.24 -3.05 -15.12
N ILE A 102 9.53 -3.04 -16.26
CA ILE A 102 8.24 -2.35 -16.38
C ILE A 102 7.19 -3.25 -15.70
N PRO A 103 6.57 -2.81 -14.60
CA PRO A 103 5.54 -3.57 -13.92
C PRO A 103 4.28 -3.64 -14.78
N ASP A 104 3.55 -4.75 -14.70
CA ASP A 104 2.25 -4.89 -15.37
C ASP A 104 1.07 -4.81 -14.39
N GLY A 105 1.36 -4.86 -13.08
CA GLY A 105 0.38 -4.69 -12.03
C GLY A 105 0.96 -4.12 -10.74
N PHE A 106 0.14 -3.33 -10.05
CA PHE A 106 0.34 -2.93 -8.66
C PHE A 106 -0.85 -3.37 -7.82
N PHE A 107 -0.58 -3.74 -6.58
CA PHE A 107 -1.60 -4.08 -5.60
C PHE A 107 -1.27 -3.38 -4.28
N ALA A 108 -2.31 -2.99 -3.57
CA ALA A 108 -2.20 -2.41 -2.24
C ALA A 108 -3.21 -3.07 -1.31
N ARG A 109 -2.80 -3.26 -0.06
CA ARG A 109 -3.67 -3.79 0.99
C ARG A 109 -3.69 -2.82 2.15
N ALA A 110 -4.87 -2.29 2.45
CA ALA A 110 -5.10 -1.45 3.62
C ALA A 110 -5.46 -2.33 4.81
N TYR A 111 -4.91 -1.98 5.97
CA TYR A 111 -5.17 -2.61 7.27
C TYR A 111 -5.73 -1.55 8.20
N ASP A 112 -6.82 -1.85 8.89
CA ASP A 112 -7.33 -0.99 9.97
C ASP A 112 -6.68 -1.34 11.32
N TRP A 113 -7.03 -0.61 12.39
CA TRP A 113 -6.52 -0.88 13.74
C TRP A 113 -7.22 -2.06 14.46
N ALA A 114 -8.31 -2.59 13.91
CA ALA A 114 -9.01 -3.78 14.38
C ALA A 114 -8.49 -5.08 13.74
N GLY A 115 -7.64 -4.98 12.71
CA GLY A 115 -7.09 -6.10 11.96
C GLY A 115 -7.90 -6.51 10.72
N ASN A 116 -8.94 -5.76 10.34
CA ASN A 116 -9.62 -5.99 9.06
C ASN A 116 -8.81 -5.43 7.90
N THR A 117 -9.02 -6.01 6.72
CA THR A 117 -8.22 -5.68 5.54
C THR A 117 -9.05 -5.64 4.26
N THR A 118 -8.63 -4.78 3.34
CA THR A 118 -9.16 -4.68 1.98
C THR A 118 -8.02 -4.50 0.99
N GLY A 119 -8.14 -5.18 -0.16
CA GLY A 119 -7.20 -5.09 -1.27
C GLY A 119 -7.74 -4.25 -2.41
N THR A 120 -6.85 -3.54 -3.09
CA THR A 120 -7.11 -2.84 -4.36
C THR A 120 -5.94 -3.03 -5.30
N GLY A 121 -6.17 -3.04 -6.61
CA GLY A 121 -5.12 -3.29 -7.59
C GLY A 121 -5.39 -2.59 -8.90
N VAL A 122 -4.31 -2.33 -9.63
CA VAL A 122 -4.33 -1.72 -10.97
C VAL A 122 -3.33 -2.41 -11.89
N TRP A 123 -3.66 -2.56 -13.17
CA TRP A 123 -2.89 -3.32 -14.16
C TRP A 123 -3.21 -2.89 -15.61
N ASN A 124 -2.68 -3.65 -16.60
CA ASN A 124 -2.83 -3.40 -18.04
C ASN A 124 -2.30 -2.03 -18.47
N PHE A 125 -1.17 -1.57 -17.91
CA PHE A 125 -0.65 -0.25 -18.22
C PHE A 125 -0.24 -0.16 -19.69
N LYS A 126 -0.56 0.97 -20.32
CA LYS A 126 -0.15 1.19 -21.71
C LYS A 126 1.33 1.53 -21.75
N SER A 127 2.08 0.85 -22.62
CA SER A 127 3.44 1.29 -22.92
C SER A 127 3.41 2.71 -23.49
N PRO A 128 4.22 3.65 -22.98
CA PRO A 128 4.39 4.95 -23.61
C PRO A 128 5.15 4.85 -24.94
N ILE A 129 5.74 3.68 -25.26
CA ILE A 129 6.49 3.43 -26.49
C ILE A 129 5.55 2.85 -27.55
N ILE A 130 5.27 3.65 -28.59
CA ILE A 130 4.60 3.18 -29.81
C ILE A 130 5.63 2.50 -30.70
N TYR A 131 5.49 1.19 -30.90
CA TYR A 131 6.20 0.49 -31.97
C TYR A 131 5.57 0.86 -33.31
N ILE A 132 6.27 1.69 -34.10
CA ILE A 132 5.93 1.88 -35.51
C ILE A 132 6.62 0.76 -36.30
N PRO A 133 5.90 -0.11 -37.01
CA PRO A 133 6.55 -1.13 -37.81
C PRO A 133 7.38 -0.47 -38.92
N VAL A 134 8.65 -0.86 -39.03
CA VAL A 134 9.49 -0.48 -40.18
C VAL A 134 8.98 -1.28 -41.38
N ILE A 135 8.17 -0.65 -42.21
CA ILE A 135 7.89 -1.15 -43.55
C ILE A 135 9.12 -0.83 -44.40
N ASN A 136 10.00 -1.82 -44.57
CA ASN A 136 11.00 -1.78 -45.62
C ASN A 136 10.24 -1.89 -46.96
N ALA A 137 9.97 -0.76 -47.60
CA ALA A 137 9.62 -0.73 -49.01
C ALA A 137 10.87 -1.23 -49.76
N GLY A 138 10.83 -2.50 -50.19
CA GLY A 138 11.92 -3.13 -50.94
C GLY A 138 12.31 -2.29 -52.15
N GLN A 139 13.63 -2.17 -52.37
CA GLN A 139 14.19 -1.77 -53.66
C GLN A 139 14.21 -2.97 -54.61
#